data_AF-A0A7I8E003-F1
#
_entry.id   AF-A0A7I8E003-F1
#
_cell.length_a   1.000
_cell.length_b   1.000
_cell.length_c   1.000
_cell.angle_alpha   90.00
_cell.angle_beta   90.00
_cell.angle_gamma   90.00
#
_symmetry.space_group_name_H-M   'P 1'
#
loop_
_entity.id
_entity.type
_entity.pdbx_description
1 polymer ?
#
loop_
_entity_poly.entity_id
_entity_poly.type
_entity_poly.pdbx_seq_one_letter_code
_entity_poly.pdbx_strand_id
1 'polypeptide(L)'
;MKKTEIKKILKFYKSIYPNSKLSELNIETVNSWYLMFEDYSYEQVQRAIIKFSKSNKYIPNLAEIISNIEVPEYTIELIEPYTVIVSFEDEEYGNFPFRFFNSQEAKKNIEKFKECSYDKESIKILHEEHVRKRNAGVLTYRGEAKVRLEMKLQNQNKGNRRYDKQSSFSW
;
A
#
# COMPACT_ATOMS: atom_id res chain seq x y z
N MET A 1 -18.36 0.84 1.29
CA MET A 1 -18.36 0.54 -0.17
C MET A 1 -19.46 1.30 -0.94
N LYS A 2 -19.57 1.19 -2.27
CA LYS A 2 -20.65 1.76 -3.12
C LYS A 2 -21.85 0.80 -3.30
N LYS A 3 -23.05 1.32 -3.59
CA LYS A 3 -24.25 0.49 -3.88
C LYS A 3 -24.07 -0.48 -5.06
N THR A 4 -23.25 -0.14 -6.04
CA THR A 4 -22.92 -1.03 -7.15
C THR A 4 -22.12 -2.25 -6.71
N GLU A 5 -21.33 -2.12 -5.65
CA GLU A 5 -20.55 -3.21 -5.06
C GLU A 5 -21.43 -4.14 -4.23
N ILE A 6 -22.46 -3.62 -3.55
CA ILE A 6 -23.48 -4.44 -2.89
C ILE A 6 -24.18 -5.38 -3.86
N LYS A 7 -24.52 -4.92 -5.07
CA LYS A 7 -25.09 -5.79 -6.11
C LYS A 7 -24.12 -6.91 -6.51
N LYS A 8 -22.81 -6.65 -6.54
CA LYS A 8 -21.80 -7.69 -6.77
C LYS A 8 -21.75 -8.68 -5.62
N ILE A 9 -21.82 -8.21 -4.38
CA ILE A 9 -21.87 -9.06 -3.18
C ILE A 9 -23.10 -9.97 -3.21
N LEU A 10 -24.29 -9.43 -3.52
CA LEU A 10 -25.51 -10.23 -3.58
C LEU A 10 -25.46 -11.31 -4.66
N LYS A 11 -24.91 -10.99 -5.85
CA LYS A 11 -24.65 -11.98 -6.90
C LYS A 11 -23.67 -13.06 -6.43
N PHE A 12 -22.57 -12.65 -5.81
CA PHE A 12 -21.57 -13.56 -5.25
C PHE A 12 -22.17 -14.46 -4.16
N TYR A 13 -22.93 -13.89 -3.24
CA TYR A 13 -23.63 -14.60 -2.18
C TYR A 13 -24.58 -15.67 -2.73
N LYS A 14 -25.37 -15.34 -3.76
CA LYS A 14 -26.27 -16.29 -4.43
C LYS A 14 -25.52 -17.41 -5.16
N SER A 15 -24.31 -17.14 -5.64
CA SER A 15 -23.47 -18.19 -6.26
C SER A 15 -22.98 -19.22 -5.24
N ILE A 16 -22.74 -18.82 -4.00
CA ILE A 16 -22.38 -19.71 -2.89
C ILE A 16 -23.61 -20.39 -2.30
N TYR A 17 -24.73 -19.68 -2.21
CA TYR A 17 -25.99 -20.16 -1.65
C TYR A 17 -27.11 -20.07 -2.71
N PRO A 18 -27.21 -21.05 -3.64
CA PRO A 18 -28.17 -21.01 -4.74
C PRO A 18 -29.64 -20.91 -4.30
N ASN A 19 -29.95 -21.44 -3.12
CA ASN A 19 -31.29 -21.44 -2.53
C ASN A 19 -31.65 -20.14 -1.80
N SER A 20 -30.74 -19.15 -1.79
CA SER A 20 -31.00 -17.85 -1.20
C SER A 20 -32.14 -17.13 -1.92
N LYS A 21 -33.10 -16.63 -1.14
CA LYS A 21 -34.18 -15.76 -1.65
C LYS A 21 -33.71 -14.33 -1.91
N LEU A 22 -32.46 -14.00 -1.55
CA LEU A 22 -31.90 -12.67 -1.77
C LEU A 22 -31.71 -12.41 -3.26
N SER A 23 -32.04 -11.20 -3.68
CA SER A 23 -31.97 -10.76 -5.07
C SER A 23 -31.31 -9.40 -5.15
N GLU A 24 -30.33 -9.27 -6.03
CA GLU A 24 -29.68 -8.00 -6.38
C GLU A 24 -30.62 -7.02 -7.10
N LEU A 25 -31.78 -7.51 -7.55
CA LEU A 25 -32.84 -6.71 -8.19
C LEU A 25 -33.78 -6.07 -7.16
N ASN A 26 -33.81 -6.57 -5.92
CA ASN A 26 -34.61 -5.97 -4.86
C ASN A 26 -33.89 -4.75 -4.27
N ILE A 27 -34.44 -3.56 -4.53
CA ILE A 27 -33.89 -2.28 -4.09
C ILE A 27 -33.82 -2.18 -2.56
N GLU A 28 -34.82 -2.68 -1.84
CA GLU A 28 -34.86 -2.65 -0.37
C GLU A 28 -33.75 -3.53 0.23
N THR A 29 -33.53 -4.71 -0.35
CA THR A 29 -32.43 -5.59 0.04
C THR A 29 -31.08 -4.92 -0.21
N VAL A 30 -30.89 -4.32 -1.39
CA VAL A 30 -29.65 -3.59 -1.72
C VAL A 30 -29.41 -2.42 -0.77
N ASN A 31 -30.44 -1.64 -0.43
CA ASN A 31 -30.31 -0.52 0.49
C ASN A 31 -30.01 -0.98 1.92
N SER A 32 -30.68 -2.03 2.39
CA SER A 32 -30.44 -2.57 3.74
C SER A 32 -29.02 -3.11 3.87
N TRP A 33 -28.55 -3.86 2.88
CA TRP A 33 -27.17 -4.37 2.85
C TRP A 33 -26.14 -3.24 2.70
N TYR A 34 -26.47 -2.19 1.95
CA TYR A 34 -25.61 -1.01 1.83
C TYR A 34 -25.40 -0.34 3.19
N LEU A 35 -26.47 -0.09 3.96
CA LEU A 35 -26.37 0.54 5.28
C LEU A 35 -25.53 -0.32 6.25
N MET A 36 -25.68 -1.63 6.20
CA MET A 36 -24.93 -2.54 7.09
C MET A 36 -23.47 -2.71 6.69
N PHE A 37 -23.12 -2.45 5.43
CA PHE A 37 -21.77 -2.63 4.89
C PHE A 37 -21.11 -1.34 4.40
N GLU A 38 -21.61 -0.16 4.79
CA GLU A 38 -21.07 1.11 4.30
C GLU A 38 -19.63 1.33 4.73
N ASP A 39 -19.31 0.91 5.95
CA ASP A 39 -17.98 1.04 6.58
C ASP A 39 -16.97 -0.02 6.12
N TYR A 40 -17.42 -1.06 5.42
CA TYR A 40 -16.55 -2.15 4.97
C TYR A 40 -16.22 -2.08 3.48
N SER A 41 -15.09 -2.67 3.11
CA SER A 41 -14.70 -2.89 1.71
C SER A 41 -15.44 -4.09 1.11
N TYR A 42 -15.53 -4.12 -0.22
CA TYR A 42 -16.11 -5.25 -0.94
C TYR A 42 -15.40 -6.56 -0.61
N GLU A 43 -14.06 -6.52 -0.55
CA GLU A 43 -13.19 -7.66 -0.33
C GLU A 43 -13.29 -8.19 1.09
N GLN A 44 -13.41 -7.30 2.09
CA GLN A 44 -13.64 -7.67 3.49
C GLN A 44 -14.92 -8.51 3.63
N VAL A 45 -16.03 -8.02 3.06
CA VAL A 45 -17.31 -8.74 3.10
C VAL A 45 -17.23 -10.04 2.29
N GLN A 46 -16.59 -10.03 1.12
CA GLN A 46 -16.42 -11.22 0.30
C GLN A 46 -15.66 -12.32 1.04
N ARG A 47 -14.53 -11.98 1.70
CA ARG A 47 -13.74 -12.91 2.50
C ARG A 47 -14.51 -13.45 3.68
N ALA A 48 -15.28 -12.61 4.38
CA ALA A 48 -16.13 -13.03 5.49
C ALA A 48 -17.16 -14.08 5.05
N ILE A 49 -17.81 -13.87 3.90
CA ILE A 49 -18.75 -14.84 3.32
C ILE A 49 -18.06 -16.18 3.00
N ILE A 50 -16.86 -16.15 2.39
CA ILE A 50 -16.07 -17.35 2.07
C ILE A 50 -15.64 -18.09 3.35
N LYS A 51 -15.19 -17.35 4.37
CA LYS A 51 -14.75 -17.92 5.65
C LYS A 51 -15.92 -18.61 6.35
N PHE A 52 -17.09 -17.97 6.35
CA PHE A 52 -18.31 -18.57 6.89
C PHE A 52 -18.74 -19.82 6.12
N SER A 53 -18.73 -19.77 4.78
CA SER A 53 -19.17 -20.90 3.94
C SER A 53 -18.31 -22.15 4.11
N LYS A 54 -17.04 -21.99 4.52
CA LYS A 54 -16.13 -23.12 4.80
C LYS A 54 -16.34 -23.72 6.20
N SER A 55 -16.82 -22.94 7.14
CA SER A 55 -16.95 -23.33 8.56
C SER A 55 -18.36 -23.79 8.94
N ASN A 56 -19.38 -23.30 8.23
CA ASN A 56 -20.78 -23.53 8.57
C ASN A 56 -21.56 -24.12 7.39
N LYS A 57 -22.55 -24.97 7.71
CA LYS A 57 -23.40 -25.65 6.72
C LYS A 57 -24.64 -24.83 6.32
N TYR A 58 -24.92 -23.75 7.03
CA TYR A 58 -26.12 -22.94 6.87
C TYR A 58 -25.84 -21.64 6.13
N ILE A 59 -26.92 -21.02 5.64
CA ILE A 59 -26.88 -19.73 4.94
C ILE A 59 -26.72 -18.62 5.99
N PRO A 60 -25.62 -17.83 5.97
CA PRO A 60 -25.38 -16.81 6.98
C PRO A 60 -26.32 -15.64 6.87
N ASN A 61 -26.79 -15.11 7.99
CA ASN A 61 -27.49 -13.83 8.04
C ASN A 61 -26.51 -12.62 7.99
N LEU A 62 -27.03 -11.40 7.88
CA LEU A 62 -26.22 -10.17 7.82
C LEU A 62 -25.30 -10.02 9.05
N ALA A 63 -25.81 -10.25 10.26
CA ALA A 63 -25.05 -10.10 11.49
C ALA A 63 -23.90 -11.11 11.58
N GLU A 64 -24.12 -12.35 11.13
CA GLU A 64 -23.09 -13.40 11.08
C GLU A 64 -22.00 -13.09 10.05
N ILE A 65 -22.35 -12.45 8.93
CA ILE A 65 -21.33 -11.96 7.99
C ILE A 65 -20.49 -10.89 8.68
N ILE A 66 -21.12 -9.89 9.30
CA ILE A 66 -20.42 -8.78 9.97
C ILE A 66 -19.49 -9.30 11.07
N SER A 67 -19.94 -10.24 11.90
CA SER A 67 -19.13 -10.81 12.97
C SER A 67 -17.93 -11.60 12.47
N ASN A 68 -17.92 -12.00 11.19
CA ASN A 68 -16.81 -12.70 10.54
C ASN A 68 -15.94 -11.79 9.67
N ILE A 69 -16.25 -10.49 9.60
CA ILE A 69 -15.37 -9.53 8.94
C ILE A 69 -14.15 -9.33 9.84
N GLU A 70 -12.99 -9.72 9.33
CA GLU A 70 -11.71 -9.35 9.92
C GLU A 70 -11.49 -7.86 9.66
N VAL A 71 -11.65 -7.06 10.71
CA VAL A 71 -11.23 -5.66 10.71
C VAL A 71 -9.71 -5.67 10.90
N PRO A 72 -8.93 -5.07 10.00
CA PRO A 72 -7.49 -4.96 10.21
C PRO A 72 -7.22 -4.23 11.53
N GLU A 73 -6.34 -4.80 12.36
CA GLU A 73 -5.91 -4.21 13.64
C GLU A 73 -5.03 -2.95 13.48
N TYR A 74 -5.05 -2.32 12.29
CA TYR A 74 -4.22 -1.18 11.97
C TYR A 74 -4.99 -0.05 11.30
N THR A 75 -4.61 1.17 11.63
CA THR A 75 -5.04 2.40 10.98
C THR A 75 -4.07 2.76 9.87
N ILE A 76 -4.57 3.50 8.88
CA ILE A 76 -3.79 4.01 7.75
C ILE A 76 -3.99 5.52 7.68
N GLU A 77 -2.93 6.28 7.86
CA GLU A 77 -2.93 7.73 7.76
C GLU A 77 -2.07 8.20 6.59
N LEU A 78 -2.52 9.24 5.88
CA LEU A 78 -1.74 9.90 4.84
C LEU A 78 -1.21 11.23 5.39
N ILE A 79 0.10 11.32 5.55
CA ILE A 79 0.80 12.56 5.90
C ILE A 79 1.39 13.18 4.63
N GLU A 80 1.15 14.48 4.46
CA GLU A 80 1.71 15.25 3.36
C GLU A 80 3.26 15.28 3.42
N PRO A 81 3.96 15.24 2.27
CA PRO A 81 3.40 15.24 0.92
C PRO A 81 2.86 13.88 0.47
N TYR A 82 3.59 12.77 0.67
CA TYR A 82 3.24 11.45 0.10
C TYR A 82 3.63 10.28 1.04
N THR A 83 3.45 10.44 2.35
CA THR A 83 3.81 9.41 3.33
C THR A 83 2.57 8.72 3.86
N VAL A 84 2.49 7.40 3.68
CA VAL A 84 1.42 6.58 4.24
C VAL A 84 1.95 5.92 5.51
N ILE A 85 1.32 6.17 6.65
CA ILE A 85 1.65 5.55 7.92
C ILE A 85 0.65 4.44 8.18
N VAL A 86 1.17 3.25 8.44
CA VAL A 86 0.38 2.11 8.93
C VAL A 86 0.69 1.96 10.42
N SER A 87 -0.31 2.10 11.29
CA SER A 87 -0.15 2.05 12.75
C SER A 87 -1.04 0.97 13.33
N PHE A 88 -0.53 0.16 14.25
CA PHE A 88 -1.33 -0.80 14.99
C PHE A 88 -1.77 -0.18 16.32
N GLU A 89 -2.92 -0.63 16.86
CA GLU A 89 -3.37 -0.19 18.20
C GLU A 89 -2.39 -0.60 19.31
N ASP A 90 -1.62 -1.65 19.05
CA ASP A 90 -0.59 -2.18 19.92
C ASP A 90 0.69 -1.32 19.84
N GLU A 91 0.89 -0.47 20.85
CA GLU A 91 2.01 0.48 20.91
C GLU A 91 3.39 -0.18 20.80
N GLU A 92 3.53 -1.47 21.17
CA GLU A 92 4.80 -2.20 21.08
C GLU A 92 5.25 -2.45 19.64
N TYR A 93 4.32 -2.58 18.68
CA TYR A 93 4.65 -2.87 17.27
C TYR A 93 5.04 -1.61 16.48
N GLY A 94 4.64 -0.44 16.97
CA GLY A 94 5.00 0.86 16.42
C GLY A 94 4.36 1.18 15.07
N ASN A 95 4.79 2.32 14.52
CA ASN A 95 4.27 2.90 13.28
C ASN A 95 5.18 2.58 12.09
N PHE A 96 4.60 2.21 10.95
CA PHE A 96 5.32 1.85 9.73
C PHE A 96 5.15 2.91 8.63
N PRO A 97 6.10 3.85 8.46
CA PRO A 97 6.00 4.91 7.47
C PRO A 97 6.47 4.49 6.06
N PHE A 98 5.55 4.47 5.09
CA PHE A 98 5.83 4.25 3.67
C PHE A 98 5.89 5.59 2.94
N ARG A 99 7.07 5.95 2.42
CA ARG A 99 7.30 7.25 1.76
C ARG A 99 7.38 7.07 0.25
N PHE A 100 6.46 7.70 -0.47
CA PHE A 100 6.35 7.61 -1.92
C PHE A 100 6.88 8.86 -2.62
N PHE A 101 7.17 8.75 -3.92
CA PHE A 101 7.65 9.88 -4.71
C PHE A 101 6.54 10.80 -5.18
N ASN A 102 5.32 10.28 -5.35
CA ASN A 102 4.19 11.03 -5.87
C ASN A 102 2.87 10.63 -5.16
N SER A 103 1.86 11.49 -5.31
CA SER A 103 0.53 11.30 -4.70
C SER A 103 -0.21 10.07 -5.23
N GLN A 104 -0.01 9.73 -6.51
CA GLN A 104 -0.71 8.60 -7.13
C GLN A 104 -0.25 7.27 -6.53
N GLU A 105 1.05 7.10 -6.28
CA GLU A 105 1.61 5.93 -5.61
C GLU A 105 1.14 5.82 -4.17
N ALA A 106 1.12 6.94 -3.43
CA ALA A 106 0.60 6.94 -2.06
C ALA A 106 -0.86 6.49 -2.02
N LYS A 107 -1.73 7.04 -2.87
CA LYS A 107 -3.15 6.65 -2.95
C LYS A 107 -3.35 5.18 -3.32
N LYS A 108 -2.62 4.67 -4.32
CA LYS A 108 -2.68 3.26 -4.71
C LYS A 108 -2.27 2.32 -3.58
N ASN A 109 -1.27 2.68 -2.79
CA ASN A 109 -0.84 1.83 -1.68
C ASN A 109 -1.81 1.88 -0.50
N ILE A 110 -2.45 3.02 -0.21
CA ILE A 110 -3.54 3.09 0.77
C ILE A 110 -4.66 2.12 0.39
N GLU A 111 -5.08 2.10 -0.87
CA GLU A 111 -6.11 1.17 -1.36
C GLU A 111 -5.68 -0.29 -1.15
N LYS A 112 -4.43 -0.63 -1.51
CA LYS A 112 -3.88 -1.98 -1.27
C LYS A 112 -3.89 -2.37 0.21
N PHE A 113 -3.45 -1.48 1.09
CA PHE A 113 -3.46 -1.75 2.52
C PHE A 113 -4.88 -1.94 3.06
N LYS A 114 -5.88 -1.25 2.52
CA LYS A 114 -7.29 -1.47 2.89
C LYS A 114 -7.85 -2.77 2.33
N GLU A 115 -7.50 -3.12 1.10
CA GLU A 115 -8.02 -4.29 0.39
C GLU A 115 -7.46 -5.61 0.94
N CYS A 116 -6.16 -5.63 1.26
CA CYS A 116 -5.46 -6.87 1.54
C CYS A 116 -5.58 -7.33 3.00
N SER A 117 -5.94 -6.46 3.95
CA SER A 117 -6.00 -6.75 5.39
C SER A 117 -4.77 -7.54 5.87
N TYR A 118 -3.59 -6.90 5.78
CA TYR A 118 -2.32 -7.55 6.11
C TYR A 118 -2.19 -7.79 7.62
N ASP A 119 -1.58 -8.91 8.02
CA ASP A 119 -1.18 -9.11 9.41
C ASP A 119 0.06 -8.25 9.77
N LYS A 120 0.32 -8.15 11.08
CA LYS A 120 1.45 -7.40 11.66
C LYS A 120 2.79 -7.74 10.99
N GLU A 121 3.08 -9.02 10.78
CA GLU A 121 4.35 -9.46 10.23
C GLU A 121 4.46 -9.14 8.72
N SER A 122 3.37 -9.29 7.99
CA SER A 122 3.31 -8.88 6.58
C SER A 122 3.58 -7.38 6.38
N ILE A 123 2.99 -6.50 7.20
CA ILE A 123 3.26 -5.05 7.13
C ILE A 123 4.73 -4.74 7.41
N LYS A 124 5.33 -5.40 8.41
CA LYS A 124 6.75 -5.24 8.74
C LYS A 124 7.66 -5.63 7.58
N ILE A 125 7.42 -6.79 6.97
CA ILE A 125 8.18 -7.26 5.79
C ILE A 125 8.03 -6.27 4.63
N LEU A 126 6.81 -5.82 4.34
CA LEU A 126 6.55 -4.84 3.28
C LEU A 126 7.28 -3.51 3.54
N HIS A 127 7.32 -3.08 4.79
CA HIS A 127 8.03 -1.87 5.19
C HIS A 127 9.55 -2.01 4.99
N GLU A 128 10.14 -3.11 5.43
CA GLU A 128 11.56 -3.41 5.26
C GLU A 128 11.96 -3.45 3.78
N GLU A 129 11.15 -4.11 2.93
CA GLU A 129 11.36 -4.10 1.49
C GLU A 129 11.28 -2.70 0.89
N HIS A 130 10.29 -1.90 1.32
CA HIS A 130 10.11 -0.54 0.85
C HIS A 130 11.33 0.33 1.20
N VAL A 131 11.84 0.23 2.44
CA VAL A 131 13.05 0.93 2.89
C VAL A 131 14.27 0.46 2.10
N ARG A 132 14.44 -0.86 1.88
CA ARG A 132 15.54 -1.41 1.09
C ARG A 132 15.54 -0.88 -0.34
N LYS A 133 14.38 -0.92 -1.02
CA LYS A 133 14.23 -0.41 -2.40
C LYS A 133 14.56 1.08 -2.50
N ARG A 134 14.12 1.88 -1.53
CA ARG A 134 14.44 3.31 -1.46
C ARG A 134 15.95 3.53 -1.28
N ASN A 135 16.57 2.81 -0.34
CA ASN A 135 17.98 2.96 -0.03
C ASN A 135 18.89 2.47 -1.17
N ALA A 136 18.47 1.46 -1.93
CA ALA A 136 19.19 1.01 -3.12
C ALA A 136 19.36 2.13 -4.16
N GLY A 137 18.32 2.93 -4.41
CA GLY A 137 18.38 4.10 -5.29
C GLY A 137 19.26 5.24 -4.75
N VAL A 138 19.36 5.40 -3.43
CA VAL A 138 20.26 6.38 -2.80
C VAL A 138 21.72 5.96 -2.93
N LEU A 139 22.01 4.67 -2.77
CA LEU A 139 23.35 4.10 -2.92
C LEU A 139 23.87 4.24 -4.35
N THR A 140 23.05 3.97 -5.36
CA THR A 140 23.44 4.15 -6.77
C THR A 140 23.71 5.62 -7.08
N TYR A 141 22.82 6.54 -6.67
CA TYR A 141 23.01 7.98 -6.89
C TYR A 141 24.29 8.51 -6.22
N ARG A 142 24.59 8.10 -4.98
CA ARG A 142 25.83 8.48 -4.30
C ARG A 142 27.07 7.94 -5.03
N GLY A 143 27.01 6.70 -5.52
CA GLY A 143 28.09 6.10 -6.31
C GLY A 143 28.36 6.89 -7.59
N GLU A 144 27.31 7.18 -8.37
CA GLU A 144 27.42 7.97 -9.61
C GLU A 144 27.92 9.41 -9.35
N ALA A 145 27.42 10.05 -8.30
CA ALA A 145 27.86 11.39 -7.91
C ALA A 145 29.35 11.42 -7.54
N LYS A 146 29.82 10.40 -6.82
CA LYS A 146 31.24 10.23 -6.48
C LYS A 146 32.09 10.05 -7.74
N VAL A 147 31.68 9.17 -8.66
CA VAL A 147 32.38 8.94 -9.94
C VAL A 147 32.44 10.20 -10.80
N ARG A 148 31.36 11.00 -10.87
CA ARG A 148 31.35 12.29 -11.56
C ARG A 148 32.32 13.30 -10.93
N LEU A 149 32.41 13.33 -9.60
CA LEU A 149 33.34 14.18 -8.87
C LEU A 149 34.80 13.77 -9.14
N GLU A 150 35.11 12.48 -9.09
CA GLU A 150 36.44 11.94 -9.36
C GLU A 150 36.90 12.26 -10.79
N MET A 151 36.02 12.09 -11.79
CA MET A 151 36.30 12.52 -13.17
C MET A 151 36.58 14.02 -13.29
N LYS A 152 35.80 14.87 -12.60
CA LYS A 152 36.04 16.33 -12.60
C LYS A 152 37.39 16.68 -11.99
N LEU A 153 37.77 16.06 -10.87
CA LEU A 153 39.08 16.25 -10.24
C LEU A 153 40.23 15.79 -11.15
N GLN A 154 40.10 14.62 -11.79
CA GLN A 154 41.12 14.15 -12.74
C GLN A 154 41.28 15.11 -13.94
N ASN A 155 40.18 15.64 -14.45
CA ASN A 155 40.21 16.59 -15.57
C ASN A 155 40.78 17.96 -15.18
N GLN A 156 40.52 18.44 -13.96
CA GLN A 156 41.17 19.65 -13.42
C GLN A 156 42.69 19.46 -13.26
N ASN A 157 43.13 18.32 -12.73
CA ASN A 157 44.56 18.03 -12.55
C ASN A 157 45.32 17.87 -13.88
N LYS A 158 44.65 17.48 -14.97
CA LYS A 158 45.22 17.46 -16.33
C LYS A 158 45.35 18.85 -16.97
N GLY A 159 44.54 19.82 -16.55
CA GLY A 159 44.55 21.20 -17.06
C GLY A 159 45.66 22.10 -16.50
N ASN A 160 46.24 21.76 -15.34
CA ASN A 160 47.27 22.57 -14.66
C ASN A 160 48.71 22.35 -15.16
N ARG A 161 48.93 21.52 -16.20
CA ARG A 161 50.25 21.39 -16.83
C ARG A 161 50.41 22.35 -18.01
N ARG A 162 50.48 23.65 -17.75
CA ARG A 162 50.89 24.63 -18.78
C ARG A 162 51.91 25.65 -18.24
N TYR A 163 53.16 25.35 -18.60
CA TYR A 163 54.30 26.25 -18.84
C TYR A 163 54.88 27.10 -17.69
N ASP A 164 55.92 26.57 -17.05
CA ASP A 164 57.08 27.37 -16.63
C ASP A 164 58.08 27.38 -17.79
N LYS A 165 58.07 28.42 -18.62
CA LYS A 165 59.24 28.75 -19.45
C LYS A 165 60.01 29.85 -18.73
N GLN A 166 61.13 29.46 -18.12
CA GLN A 166 62.15 30.36 -17.62
C GLN A 166 62.56 31.36 -18.71
N SER A 167 62.32 32.64 -18.45
CA SER A 167 62.82 33.77 -19.24
C SER A 167 64.23 34.10 -18.73
N SER A 168 65.25 33.79 -19.52
CA SER A 168 66.61 34.29 -19.34
C SER A 168 66.91 35.31 -20.43
N PHE A 169 66.83 36.59 -20.10
CA PHE A 169 67.41 37.68 -20.88
C PHE A 169 68.89 37.80 -20.51
N SER A 170 69.79 37.65 -21.48
CA SER A 170 71.18 38.14 -21.43
C SER A 170 71.39 39.01 -22.67
N TRP A 171 72.15 40.09 -22.45
CA TRP A 171 72.34 41.29 -23.26
C TRP A 171 72.73 41.06 -24.72
#